data_AF-A0A3B5YYT1-F1
#
_entry.id   AF-A0A3B5YYT1-F1
#
_cell.length_a   1.000
_cell.length_b   1.000
_cell.length_c   1.000
_cell.angle_alpha   90.00
_cell.angle_beta   90.00
_cell.angle_gamma   90.00
#
_symmetry.space_group_name_H-M   'P 1'
#
loop_
_entity.id
_entity.type
_entity.pdbx_description
1 polymer ?
#
loop_
_entity_poly.entity_id
_entity_poly.type
_entity_poly.pdbx_seq_one_letter_code
_entity_poly.pdbx_strand_id
1 'polypeptide(L)'
;MPAPRKRKVPAPAPAPPRRPPPRLEYRAKDGAWYAARMALQGDSLRVMFEEFLEEFDEWHEPNAAYLASPRDVAVLRARFRPASPPLEDARCGDLRRGQPLCVLRAMPDSERKYYDAVLDSVKRAAHVTVGGEERCACRFTVRWTDGPLRGGLDEVGVDEVCCVRDSPVQDPALSEFLDRVTRSFGFRDGEENAKAVQDSPVQDPRLNEFLDRVTKSSGFCNGEEKPKAAPQGTGATSAPGSEQSATAAPQATGATSLWGSEGETAFIIID
;
A
#
# COMPACT_ATOMS: atom_id res chain seq x y z
N MET A 1 -57.56 15.77 43.38
CA MET A 1 -56.57 16.08 42.33
C MET A 1 -55.59 14.91 42.25
N PRO A 2 -55.66 14.03 41.24
CA PRO A 2 -54.68 12.96 41.07
C PRO A 2 -53.40 13.50 40.39
N ALA A 3 -52.24 13.08 40.87
CA ALA A 3 -50.93 13.53 40.36
C ALA A 3 -50.64 13.02 38.94
N PRO A 4 -49.93 13.80 38.09
CA PRO A 4 -49.68 13.43 36.71
C PRO A 4 -48.65 12.30 36.61
N ARG A 5 -49.01 11.22 35.92
CA ARG A 5 -48.11 10.11 35.58
C ARG A 5 -47.07 10.59 34.56
N LYS A 6 -45.79 10.55 34.95
CA LYS A 6 -44.66 10.81 34.04
C LYS A 6 -44.64 9.76 32.93
N ARG A 7 -44.77 10.20 31.67
CA ARG A 7 -44.59 9.35 30.49
C ARG A 7 -43.10 8.95 30.39
N LYS A 8 -42.84 7.64 30.31
CA LYS A 8 -41.52 7.07 30.08
C LYS A 8 -41.17 7.28 28.61
N VAL A 9 -40.13 8.08 28.33
CA VAL A 9 -39.61 8.29 26.98
C VAL A 9 -39.01 6.97 26.49
N PRO A 10 -39.32 6.50 25.26
CA PRO A 10 -38.69 5.31 24.69
C PRO A 10 -37.17 5.54 24.56
N ALA A 11 -36.38 4.51 24.91
CA ALA A 11 -34.94 4.55 24.70
C ALA A 11 -34.61 4.74 23.21
N PRO A 12 -33.56 5.51 22.87
CA PRO A 12 -33.13 5.66 21.48
C PRO A 12 -32.74 4.30 20.89
N ALA A 13 -33.11 4.07 19.64
CA ALA A 13 -32.76 2.86 18.90
C ALA A 13 -31.23 2.65 18.90
N PRO A 14 -30.75 1.39 18.95
CA PRO A 14 -29.32 1.12 18.85
C PRO A 14 -28.79 1.66 17.52
N ALA A 15 -27.69 2.40 17.59
CA ALA A 15 -27.02 2.91 16.39
C ALA A 15 -26.72 1.75 15.42
N PRO A 16 -26.85 1.97 14.10
CA PRO A 16 -26.50 0.95 13.12
C PRO A 16 -25.07 0.47 13.36
N PRO A 17 -24.79 -0.83 13.14
CA PRO A 17 -23.45 -1.37 13.32
C PRO A 17 -22.48 -0.52 12.49
N ARG A 18 -21.51 0.10 13.16
CA ARG A 18 -20.44 0.85 12.50
C ARG A 18 -19.81 -0.11 11.48
N ARG A 19 -19.85 0.25 10.19
CA ARG A 19 -19.21 -0.54 9.15
C ARG A 19 -17.77 -0.84 9.61
N PRO A 20 -17.33 -2.10 9.62
CA PRO A 20 -15.95 -2.41 9.94
C PRO A 20 -15.04 -1.60 9.01
N PRO A 21 -13.89 -1.10 9.51
CA PRO A 21 -12.95 -0.40 8.65
C PRO A 21 -12.55 -1.29 7.46
N PRO A 22 -12.28 -0.69 6.28
CA PRO A 22 -11.83 -1.43 5.12
C PRO A 22 -10.63 -2.27 5.50
N ARG A 23 -10.74 -3.58 5.31
CA ARG A 23 -9.67 -4.53 5.62
C ARG A 23 -8.66 -4.65 4.48
N LEU A 24 -9.01 -4.12 3.31
CA LEU A 24 -8.37 -4.42 2.05
C LEU A 24 -8.33 -3.20 1.14
N GLU A 25 -7.25 -3.11 0.39
CA GLU A 25 -7.12 -2.23 -0.76
C GLU A 25 -7.07 -3.06 -2.04
N TYR A 26 -7.75 -2.55 -3.07
CA TYR A 26 -7.73 -3.09 -4.41
C TYR A 26 -7.16 -2.07 -5.39
N ARG A 27 -6.29 -2.56 -6.27
CA ARG A 27 -5.71 -1.75 -7.32
C ARG A 27 -6.57 -1.81 -8.57
N ALA A 28 -7.23 -0.72 -8.94
CA ALA A 28 -8.11 -0.66 -10.11
C ALA A 28 -7.32 -0.56 -11.43
N LYS A 29 -8.03 -0.56 -12.56
CA LYS A 29 -7.43 -0.52 -13.91
C LYS A 29 -6.67 0.77 -14.20
N ASP A 30 -7.01 1.87 -13.55
CA ASP A 30 -6.29 3.14 -13.62
C ASP A 30 -4.96 3.12 -12.84
N GLY A 31 -4.66 2.00 -12.19
CA GLY A 31 -3.45 1.78 -11.42
C GLY A 31 -3.48 2.36 -10.00
N ALA A 32 -4.55 3.05 -9.60
CA ALA A 32 -4.71 3.58 -8.26
C ALA A 32 -5.25 2.53 -7.27
N TRP A 33 -4.94 2.73 -6.00
CA TRP A 33 -5.42 1.90 -4.89
C TRP A 33 -6.67 2.51 -4.26
N TYR A 34 -7.66 1.66 -4.01
CA TYR A 34 -8.94 2.03 -3.42
C TYR A 34 -9.29 1.11 -2.26
N ALA A 35 -9.95 1.64 -1.25
CA ALA A 35 -10.57 0.83 -0.21
C ALA A 35 -11.67 -0.06 -0.84
N ALA A 36 -11.59 -1.35 -0.60
CA ALA A 36 -12.50 -2.30 -1.24
C ALA A 36 -12.92 -3.44 -0.30
N ARG A 37 -14.05 -4.04 -0.66
CA ARG A 37 -14.54 -5.31 -0.12
C ARG A 37 -14.67 -6.29 -1.26
N MET A 38 -14.66 -7.58 -0.93
CA MET A 38 -14.83 -8.63 -1.92
C MET A 38 -15.94 -9.58 -1.47
N ALA A 39 -16.62 -10.16 -2.46
CA ALA A 39 -17.55 -11.25 -2.24
C ALA A 39 -17.48 -12.21 -3.42
N LEU A 40 -17.61 -13.50 -3.14
CA LEU A 40 -17.84 -14.49 -4.17
C LEU A 40 -19.35 -14.54 -4.46
N GLN A 41 -19.73 -14.30 -5.72
CA GLN A 41 -21.12 -14.36 -6.17
C GLN A 41 -21.22 -15.36 -7.32
N GLY A 42 -21.78 -16.53 -7.02
CA GLY A 42 -21.70 -17.68 -7.91
C GLY A 42 -20.26 -18.16 -8.06
N ASP A 43 -19.71 -18.03 -9.26
CA ASP A 43 -18.32 -18.35 -9.59
C ASP A 43 -17.44 -17.12 -9.78
N SER A 44 -18.03 -15.92 -9.78
CA SER A 44 -17.31 -14.68 -10.04
C SER A 44 -16.93 -13.97 -8.74
N LEU A 45 -15.74 -13.40 -8.72
CA LEU A 45 -15.30 -12.53 -7.63
C LEU A 45 -15.78 -11.10 -7.93
N ARG A 46 -16.60 -10.55 -7.04
CA ARG A 46 -17.04 -9.15 -7.07
C ARG A 46 -16.16 -8.34 -6.15
N VAL A 47 -15.58 -7.25 -6.66
CA VAL A 47 -14.84 -6.24 -5.92
C VAL A 47 -15.72 -5.00 -5.80
N MET A 48 -16.08 -4.66 -4.56
CA MET A 48 -16.93 -3.53 -4.23
C MET A 48 -16.08 -2.40 -3.66
N PHE A 49 -16.09 -1.24 -4.30
CA PHE A 49 -15.35 -0.07 -3.83
C PHE A 49 -16.12 0.61 -2.69
N GLU A 50 -15.47 0.91 -1.56
CA GLU A 50 -16.20 1.39 -0.37
C GLU A 50 -16.80 2.80 -0.51
N GLU A 51 -16.21 3.62 -1.38
CA GLU A 51 -16.59 5.03 -1.58
C GLU A 51 -17.36 5.27 -2.88
N PHE A 52 -17.65 4.22 -3.64
CA PHE A 52 -18.30 4.31 -4.94
C PHE A 52 -19.59 3.49 -4.97
N LEU A 53 -20.45 3.80 -5.93
CA LEU A 53 -21.67 3.07 -6.18
C LEU A 53 -21.37 1.71 -6.84
N GLU A 54 -22.32 0.79 -6.72
CA GLU A 54 -22.20 -0.58 -7.25
C GLU A 54 -21.96 -0.66 -8.76
N GLU A 55 -22.33 0.39 -9.52
CA GLU A 55 -22.05 0.50 -10.95
C GLU A 55 -20.55 0.55 -11.29
N PHE A 56 -19.73 0.91 -10.31
CA PHE A 56 -18.28 0.94 -10.45
C PHE A 56 -17.61 -0.37 -10.04
N ASP A 57 -18.35 -1.34 -9.48
CA ASP A 57 -17.78 -2.60 -9.01
C ASP A 57 -17.08 -3.36 -10.13
N GLU A 58 -15.92 -3.93 -9.82
CA GLU A 58 -15.18 -4.78 -10.74
C GLU A 58 -15.55 -6.26 -10.52
N TRP A 59 -15.71 -6.98 -11.64
CA TRP A 59 -16.06 -8.40 -11.64
C TRP A 59 -14.94 -9.21 -12.29
N HIS A 60 -14.56 -10.30 -11.63
CA HIS A 60 -13.63 -11.29 -12.18
C HIS A 60 -14.33 -12.63 -12.38
N GLU A 61 -14.44 -13.02 -13.64
CA GLU A 61 -14.93 -14.34 -14.02
C GLU A 61 -13.77 -15.34 -14.07
N PRO A 62 -13.97 -16.58 -13.62
CA PRO A 62 -12.88 -17.55 -13.52
C PRO A 62 -12.33 -17.99 -14.88
N ASN A 63 -13.13 -17.88 -15.94
CA ASN A 63 -12.77 -18.28 -17.31
C ASN A 63 -12.30 -17.09 -18.17
N ALA A 64 -12.07 -15.92 -17.57
CA ALA A 64 -11.67 -14.75 -18.31
C ALA A 64 -10.28 -14.93 -18.96
N ALA A 65 -10.08 -14.37 -20.15
CA ALA A 65 -8.84 -14.52 -20.91
C ALA A 65 -7.59 -13.98 -20.17
N TYR A 66 -7.76 -12.99 -19.29
CA TYR A 66 -6.68 -12.46 -18.45
C TYR A 66 -6.39 -13.34 -17.23
N LEU A 67 -6.98 -14.52 -17.11
CA LEU A 67 -6.70 -15.53 -16.08
C LEU A 67 -6.33 -16.88 -16.72
N ALA A 68 -5.72 -16.83 -17.90
CA ALA A 68 -5.42 -18.03 -18.69
C ALA A 68 -4.19 -18.81 -18.21
N SER A 69 -3.37 -18.23 -17.32
CA SER A 69 -2.16 -18.87 -16.80
C SER A 69 -1.96 -18.65 -15.29
N PRO A 70 -1.15 -19.48 -14.63
CA PRO A 70 -0.76 -19.27 -13.23
C PRO A 70 -0.10 -17.90 -12.99
N ARG A 71 0.63 -17.37 -13.98
CA ARG A 71 1.23 -16.03 -13.90
C ARG A 71 0.15 -14.96 -13.84
N ASP A 72 -0.92 -15.11 -14.60
CA ASP A 72 -2.00 -14.12 -14.62
C ASP A 72 -2.81 -14.14 -13.32
N VAL A 73 -2.99 -15.33 -12.72
CA VAL A 73 -3.56 -15.47 -11.37
C VAL A 73 -2.69 -14.74 -10.34
N ALA A 74 -1.36 -14.82 -10.45
CA ALA A 74 -0.45 -14.06 -9.59
C ALA A 74 -0.57 -12.55 -9.81
N VAL A 75 -0.76 -12.09 -11.05
CA VAL A 75 -1.01 -10.67 -11.37
C VAL A 75 -2.31 -10.19 -10.75
N LEU A 76 -3.40 -10.97 -10.86
CA LEU A 76 -4.66 -10.63 -10.19
C LEU A 76 -4.49 -10.57 -8.67
N ARG A 77 -3.82 -11.58 -8.08
CA ARG A 77 -3.57 -11.61 -6.63
C ARG A 77 -2.80 -10.37 -6.16
N ALA A 78 -1.84 -9.88 -6.95
CA ALA A 78 -1.06 -8.69 -6.63
C ALA A 78 -1.87 -7.38 -6.68
N ARG A 79 -3.09 -7.39 -7.21
CA ARG A 79 -4.01 -6.24 -7.14
C ARG A 79 -4.70 -6.12 -5.79
N PHE A 80 -4.49 -7.04 -4.86
CA PHE A 80 -5.07 -7.02 -3.53
C PHE A 80 -3.97 -6.91 -2.48
N ARG A 81 -4.17 -6.03 -1.49
CA ARG A 81 -3.31 -5.95 -0.32
C ARG A 81 -4.11 -5.56 0.93
N PRO A 82 -3.59 -5.82 2.14
CA PRO A 82 -4.17 -5.28 3.37
C PRO A 82 -4.18 -3.76 3.34
N ALA A 83 -5.17 -3.14 4.00
CA ALA A 83 -5.23 -1.69 4.08
C ALA A 83 -3.92 -1.07 4.62
N SER A 84 -3.44 -0.04 3.92
CA SER A 84 -2.22 0.67 4.21
C SER A 84 -2.54 1.77 5.24
N PRO A 85 -2.11 1.65 6.50
CA PRO A 85 -2.38 2.68 7.49
C PRO A 85 -1.69 4.01 7.10
N PRO A 86 -2.35 5.16 7.33
CA PRO A 86 -1.70 6.45 7.25
C PRO A 86 -0.45 6.51 8.14
N LEU A 87 0.56 7.25 7.71
CA LEU A 87 1.75 7.50 8.51
C LEU A 87 1.39 8.41 9.68
N GLU A 88 1.58 7.91 10.89
CA GLU A 88 1.40 8.73 12.09
C GLU A 88 2.58 9.68 12.28
N ASP A 89 2.30 10.91 12.70
CA ASP A 89 3.28 11.97 12.94
C ASP A 89 4.43 11.51 13.85
N ALA A 90 4.11 10.85 14.96
CA ALA A 90 5.07 10.31 15.91
C ALA A 90 5.94 9.17 15.31
N ARG A 91 5.46 8.51 14.26
CA ARG A 91 6.10 7.36 13.62
C ARG A 91 6.83 7.72 12.33
N CYS A 92 6.84 8.99 11.94
CA CYS A 92 7.52 9.43 10.73
C CYS A 92 9.03 9.11 10.73
N GLY A 93 9.62 8.95 11.93
CA GLY A 93 11.02 8.58 12.12
C GLY A 93 11.34 7.12 11.80
N ASP A 94 10.33 6.25 11.72
CA ASP A 94 10.48 4.81 11.43
C ASP A 94 10.77 4.54 9.95
N LEU A 95 10.41 5.47 9.06
CA LEU A 95 10.59 5.29 7.63
C LEU A 95 12.07 5.13 7.23
N ARG A 96 12.33 4.24 6.27
CA ARG A 96 13.65 3.98 5.70
C ARG A 96 13.65 4.15 4.19
N ARG A 97 14.78 4.62 3.64
CA ARG A 97 14.97 4.69 2.18
C ARG A 97 14.73 3.30 1.58
N GLY A 98 14.02 3.27 0.45
CA GLY A 98 13.60 2.05 -0.24
C GLY A 98 12.30 1.44 0.26
N GLN A 99 11.72 1.94 1.37
CA GLN A 99 10.47 1.41 1.90
C GLN A 99 9.30 1.66 0.92
N PRO A 100 8.46 0.65 0.63
CA PRO A 100 7.27 0.83 -0.17
C PRO A 100 6.24 1.68 0.58
N LEU A 101 5.70 2.66 -0.12
CA LEU A 101 4.71 3.61 0.35
C LEU A 101 3.54 3.66 -0.63
N CYS A 102 2.37 3.97 -0.10
CA CYS A 102 1.19 4.30 -0.86
C CYS A 102 0.96 5.81 -0.68
N VAL A 103 1.02 6.57 -1.75
CA VAL A 103 1.10 8.04 -1.68
C VAL A 103 -0.09 8.66 -2.37
N LEU A 104 -0.73 9.60 -1.67
CA LEU A 104 -1.82 10.40 -2.18
C LEU A 104 -1.31 11.36 -3.26
N ARG A 105 -2.06 11.45 -4.34
CA ARG A 105 -1.81 12.41 -5.42
C ARG A 105 -3.10 13.11 -5.80
N ALA A 106 -3.02 14.44 -5.85
CA ALA A 106 -4.05 15.26 -6.47
C ALA A 106 -3.95 15.14 -7.99
N MET A 107 -5.07 14.76 -8.59
CA MET A 107 -5.26 14.64 -10.03
C MET A 107 -5.88 15.93 -10.60
N PRO A 108 -5.74 16.21 -11.92
CA PRO A 108 -6.22 17.46 -12.53
C PRO A 108 -7.74 17.70 -12.43
N ASP A 109 -8.51 16.63 -12.30
CA ASP A 109 -9.97 16.60 -12.10
C ASP A 109 -10.38 16.86 -10.63
N SER A 110 -9.43 17.22 -9.77
CA SER A 110 -9.60 17.33 -8.31
C SER A 110 -9.85 15.99 -7.61
N GLU A 111 -9.73 14.86 -8.32
CA GLU A 111 -9.75 13.55 -7.68
C GLU A 111 -8.46 13.33 -6.89
N ARG A 112 -8.58 12.59 -5.79
CA ARG A 112 -7.46 12.23 -4.94
C ARG A 112 -7.26 10.74 -5.07
N LYS A 113 -6.12 10.33 -5.64
CA LYS A 113 -5.81 8.94 -5.92
C LYS A 113 -4.54 8.52 -5.20
N TYR A 114 -4.48 7.24 -4.85
CA TYR A 114 -3.35 6.66 -4.16
C TYR A 114 -2.55 5.78 -5.11
N TYR A 115 -1.23 5.97 -5.18
CA TYR A 115 -0.34 5.19 -6.04
C TYR A 115 0.88 4.69 -5.27
N ASP A 116 1.48 3.62 -5.78
CA ASP A 116 2.70 3.09 -5.17
C ASP A 116 3.92 3.93 -5.50
N ALA A 117 4.71 4.17 -4.47
CA ALA A 117 6.02 4.78 -4.54
C ALA A 117 6.98 4.09 -3.57
N VAL A 118 8.26 4.41 -3.69
CA VAL A 118 9.25 4.05 -2.68
C VAL A 118 9.87 5.30 -2.11
N LEU A 119 10.20 5.26 -0.82
CA LEU A 119 10.89 6.38 -0.17
C LEU A 119 12.30 6.54 -0.74
N ASP A 120 12.66 7.72 -1.22
CA ASP A 120 14.02 8.03 -1.63
C ASP A 120 14.80 8.72 -0.50
N SER A 121 14.25 9.78 0.09
CA SER A 121 14.88 10.51 1.20
C SER A 121 13.88 11.22 2.10
N VAL A 122 14.32 11.63 3.29
CA VAL A 122 13.50 12.34 4.28
C VAL A 122 14.19 13.63 4.69
N LYS A 123 13.53 14.77 4.50
CA LYS A 123 13.92 16.06 5.07
C LYS A 123 13.22 16.21 6.42
N ARG A 124 13.98 15.95 7.49
CA ARG A 124 13.45 16.01 8.86
C ARG A 124 13.26 17.45 9.31
N ALA A 125 12.13 17.72 9.96
CA ALA A 125 11.82 18.99 10.60
C ALA A 125 11.57 18.77 12.09
N ALA A 126 11.64 19.83 12.89
CA ALA A 126 11.23 19.77 14.29
C ALA A 126 9.71 19.54 14.37
N HIS A 127 9.29 18.58 15.19
CA HIS A 127 7.87 18.34 15.44
C HIS A 127 7.35 19.36 16.45
N VAL A 128 6.09 19.75 16.30
CA VAL A 128 5.43 20.71 17.19
C VAL A 128 4.25 20.04 17.87
N THR A 129 4.09 20.24 19.17
CA THR A 129 2.92 19.74 19.89
C THR A 129 1.85 20.83 19.92
N VAL A 130 0.69 20.57 19.32
CA VAL A 130 -0.44 21.49 19.29
C VAL A 130 -1.63 20.80 19.96
N GLY A 131 -2.11 21.34 21.09
CA GLY A 131 -3.26 20.76 21.80
C GLY A 131 -3.01 19.38 22.40
N GLY A 132 -1.73 19.00 22.63
CA GLY A 132 -1.36 17.68 23.14
C GLY A 132 -1.10 16.63 22.06
N GLU A 133 -1.30 16.96 20.79
CA GLU A 133 -0.99 16.09 19.65
C GLU A 133 0.27 16.57 18.93
N GLU A 134 1.13 15.63 18.56
CA GLU A 134 2.35 15.89 17.80
C GLU A 134 2.00 16.13 16.33
N ARG A 135 2.54 17.21 15.76
CA ARG A 135 2.42 17.53 14.34
C ARG A 135 3.76 17.46 13.64
N CYS A 136 3.84 16.59 12.64
CA CYS A 136 5.00 16.36 11.83
C CYS A 136 5.04 17.35 10.64
N ALA A 137 6.17 18.04 10.49
CA ALA A 137 6.46 18.91 9.35
C ALA A 137 7.56 18.35 8.43
N CYS A 138 7.92 17.06 8.61
CA CYS A 138 8.90 16.40 7.75
C CYS A 138 8.38 16.32 6.30
N ARG A 139 9.32 16.34 5.35
CA ARG A 139 9.02 16.13 3.93
C ARG A 139 9.67 14.86 3.44
N PHE A 140 8.94 14.09 2.65
CA PHE A 140 9.35 12.79 2.14
C PHE A 140 9.52 12.91 0.63
N THR A 141 10.74 12.71 0.14
CA THR A 141 10.96 12.56 -1.29
C THR A 141 10.70 11.12 -1.67
N VAL A 142 9.74 10.90 -2.55
CA VAL A 142 9.32 9.58 -3.01
C VAL A 142 9.60 9.41 -4.49
N ARG A 143 9.83 8.17 -4.92
CA ARG A 143 9.94 7.80 -6.33
C ARG A 143 8.77 6.91 -6.71
N TRP A 144 7.93 7.37 -7.62
CA TRP A 144 6.77 6.61 -8.07
C TRP A 144 7.20 5.30 -8.75
N THR A 145 6.67 4.18 -8.27
CA THR A 145 6.90 2.87 -8.88
C THR A 145 5.83 2.52 -9.89
N ASP A 146 4.69 3.19 -9.81
CA ASP A 146 3.54 2.94 -10.65
C ASP A 146 2.68 4.19 -10.90
N GLY A 147 1.64 4.03 -11.72
CA GLY A 147 0.71 5.08 -12.09
C GLY A 147 1.29 6.06 -13.12
N PRO A 148 0.61 7.20 -13.33
CA PRO A 148 0.95 8.16 -14.38
C PRO A 148 2.30 8.86 -14.17
N LEU A 149 2.84 8.83 -12.95
CA LEU A 149 4.08 9.49 -12.58
C LEU A 149 5.28 8.53 -12.45
N ARG A 150 5.12 7.27 -12.86
CA ARG A 150 6.13 6.21 -12.71
C ARG A 150 7.53 6.67 -13.12
N GLY A 151 8.48 6.48 -12.21
CA GLY A 151 9.88 6.87 -12.36
C GLY A 151 10.20 8.30 -11.93
N GLY A 152 9.20 9.17 -11.81
CA GLY A 152 9.34 10.54 -11.31
C GLY A 152 9.62 10.59 -9.81
N LEU A 153 10.17 11.73 -9.37
CA LEU A 153 10.32 12.08 -7.97
C LEU A 153 9.29 13.13 -7.57
N ASP A 154 8.81 13.06 -6.34
CA ASP A 154 7.91 14.07 -5.78
C ASP A 154 8.19 14.26 -4.28
N GLU A 155 7.79 15.40 -3.74
CA GLU A 155 7.93 15.72 -2.31
C GLU A 155 6.56 15.82 -1.67
N VAL A 156 6.32 15.00 -0.64
CA VAL A 156 5.02 14.87 0.02
C VAL A 156 5.10 15.09 1.53
N GLY A 157 3.97 15.44 2.14
CA GLY A 157 3.77 15.57 3.58
C GLY A 157 3.48 14.23 4.28
N VAL A 158 3.38 14.27 5.61
CA VAL A 158 3.04 13.09 6.44
C VAL A 158 1.62 12.59 6.16
N ASP A 159 0.69 13.52 5.91
CA ASP A 159 -0.73 13.32 5.67
C ASP A 159 -1.05 12.69 4.31
N GLU A 160 -0.07 12.71 3.41
CA GLU A 160 -0.17 12.14 2.06
C GLU A 160 0.41 10.73 1.97
N VAL A 161 1.01 10.20 3.05
CA VAL A 161 1.75 8.94 3.04
C VAL A 161 1.01 7.86 3.84
N CYS A 162 0.79 6.72 3.20
CA CYS A 162 0.35 5.49 3.84
C CYS A 162 1.46 4.42 3.77
N CYS A 163 1.63 3.66 4.85
CA CYS A 163 2.64 2.61 4.94
C CYS A 163 2.11 1.30 4.36
N VAL A 164 2.75 0.80 3.29
CA VAL A 164 2.38 -0.50 2.71
C VAL A 164 2.80 -1.62 3.65
N ARG A 165 1.92 -2.60 3.83
CA ARG A 165 2.20 -3.81 4.63
C ARG A 165 2.57 -4.96 3.71
N ASP A 166 3.72 -5.58 3.96
CA ASP A 166 4.17 -6.79 3.26
C ASP A 166 3.52 -8.06 3.83
N SER A 167 2.22 -8.02 4.14
CA SER A 167 1.47 -9.21 4.56
C SER A 167 0.52 -9.67 3.46
N PRO A 168 0.44 -10.98 3.19
CA PRO A 168 -0.49 -11.50 2.20
C PRO A 168 -1.93 -11.26 2.67
N VAL A 169 -2.81 -10.98 1.71
CA VAL A 169 -4.25 -10.93 1.97
C VAL A 169 -4.74 -12.32 2.37
N GLN A 170 -5.38 -12.38 3.53
CA GLN A 170 -6.05 -13.58 4.05
C GLN A 170 -7.56 -13.37 3.97
N ASP A 171 -8.10 -13.50 2.77
CA ASP A 171 -9.53 -13.41 2.53
C ASP A 171 -10.07 -14.73 1.96
N PRO A 172 -11.08 -15.36 2.60
CA PRO A 172 -11.64 -16.62 2.14
C PRO A 172 -12.23 -16.57 0.72
N ALA A 173 -12.92 -15.47 0.36
CA ALA A 173 -13.55 -15.35 -0.96
C ALA A 173 -12.50 -15.23 -2.07
N LEU A 174 -11.45 -14.44 -1.83
CA LEU A 174 -10.31 -14.37 -2.77
C LEU A 174 -9.60 -15.71 -2.90
N SER A 175 -9.33 -16.38 -1.77
CA SER A 175 -8.62 -17.67 -1.77
C SER A 175 -9.42 -18.73 -2.54
N GLU A 176 -10.71 -18.83 -2.24
CA GLU A 176 -11.61 -19.76 -2.94
C GLU A 176 -11.69 -19.47 -4.45
N PHE A 177 -11.81 -18.21 -4.84
CA PHE A 177 -11.82 -17.83 -6.25
C PHE A 177 -10.52 -18.22 -6.96
N LEU A 178 -9.36 -17.84 -6.42
CA LEU A 178 -8.06 -18.15 -7.02
C LEU A 178 -7.83 -19.67 -7.09
N ASP A 179 -8.28 -20.43 -6.11
CA ASP A 179 -8.20 -21.89 -6.10
C ASP A 179 -9.09 -22.52 -7.18
N ARG A 180 -10.29 -21.95 -7.44
CA ARG A 180 -11.18 -22.40 -8.53
C ARG A 180 -10.51 -22.15 -9.89
N VAL A 181 -9.98 -20.95 -10.10
CA VAL A 181 -9.26 -20.60 -11.35
C VAL A 181 -8.06 -21.51 -11.55
N THR A 182 -7.25 -21.72 -10.49
CA THR A 182 -6.04 -22.54 -10.57
C THR A 182 -6.34 -24.01 -10.88
N ARG A 183 -7.44 -24.55 -10.34
CA ARG A 183 -7.89 -25.91 -10.67
C ARG A 183 -8.31 -26.06 -12.12
N SER A 184 -8.81 -25.01 -12.76
CA SER A 184 -9.24 -25.07 -14.17
C SER A 184 -8.08 -25.35 -15.13
N PHE A 185 -6.85 -24.94 -14.78
CA PHE A 185 -5.66 -25.25 -15.55
C PHE A 185 -5.41 -26.76 -15.67
N GLY A 186 -5.66 -27.53 -14.61
CA GLY A 186 -5.45 -28.99 -14.60
C GLY A 186 -6.48 -29.78 -15.40
N PHE A 187 -7.65 -29.21 -15.69
CA PHE A 187 -8.65 -29.87 -16.54
C PHE A 187 -8.39 -29.68 -18.04
N ARG A 188 -7.73 -28.58 -18.43
CA ARG A 188 -7.44 -28.29 -19.84
C ARG A 188 -6.36 -29.21 -20.43
N ASP A 189 -5.47 -29.76 -19.61
CA ASP A 189 -4.47 -30.74 -20.04
C ASP A 189 -5.06 -32.15 -20.27
N GLY A 190 -6.27 -32.42 -19.78
CA GLY A 190 -6.91 -33.75 -19.82
C GLY A 190 -7.78 -34.02 -21.04
N GLU A 191 -8.25 -32.98 -21.74
CA GLU A 191 -9.21 -33.12 -22.84
C GLU A 191 -8.54 -33.25 -24.22
N GLU A 192 -7.28 -32.82 -24.35
CA GLU A 192 -6.50 -33.01 -25.59
C GLU A 192 -5.80 -34.39 -25.65
N ASN A 193 -5.70 -35.10 -24.52
CA ASN A 193 -4.99 -36.39 -24.43
C ASN A 193 -5.90 -37.62 -24.61
N ALA A 194 -7.21 -37.45 -24.78
CA ALA A 194 -8.15 -38.55 -25.02
C ALA A 194 -8.06 -39.14 -26.46
N LYS A 195 -7.18 -38.62 -27.31
CA LYS A 195 -6.87 -39.19 -28.65
C LYS A 195 -5.46 -39.77 -28.81
N ALA A 196 -4.63 -39.76 -27.77
CA ALA A 196 -3.27 -40.32 -27.83
C ALA A 196 -3.05 -41.35 -26.72
N VAL A 197 -3.83 -42.44 -26.76
CA VAL A 197 -3.46 -43.67 -26.05
C VAL A 197 -2.45 -44.41 -26.95
N GLN A 198 -1.39 -44.90 -26.29
CA GLN A 198 -0.33 -45.81 -26.76
C GLN A 198 1.01 -45.15 -27.15
N ASP A 199 1.83 -44.78 -26.16
CA ASP A 199 3.00 -45.59 -25.76
C ASP A 199 3.58 -45.13 -24.40
N SER A 200 4.37 -46.00 -23.77
CA SER A 200 4.83 -46.05 -22.37
C SER A 200 5.67 -44.87 -21.79
N PRO A 201 5.96 -44.84 -20.46
CA PRO A 201 6.28 -43.62 -19.71
C PRO A 201 7.78 -43.32 -19.65
N VAL A 202 8.14 -42.03 -19.67
CA VAL A 202 9.45 -41.55 -19.22
C VAL A 202 9.22 -40.48 -18.16
N GLN A 203 9.59 -40.81 -16.92
CA GLN A 203 9.68 -39.85 -15.82
C GLN A 203 10.86 -38.93 -16.09
N ASP A 204 10.64 -37.61 -16.15
CA ASP A 204 11.72 -36.63 -16.27
C ASP A 204 12.22 -36.21 -14.86
N PRO A 205 13.47 -36.54 -14.47
CA PRO A 205 14.01 -36.23 -13.14
C PRO A 205 14.25 -34.73 -12.89
N ARG A 206 14.13 -33.86 -13.90
CA ARG A 206 14.60 -32.46 -13.84
C ARG A 206 13.65 -31.49 -13.12
N LEU A 207 12.38 -31.82 -12.96
CA LEU A 207 11.44 -31.00 -12.19
C LEU A 207 11.65 -31.11 -10.68
N ASN A 208 12.04 -32.30 -10.21
CA ASN A 208 12.32 -32.53 -8.80
C ASN A 208 13.61 -31.82 -8.36
N GLU A 209 14.63 -31.76 -9.23
CA GLU A 209 15.87 -31.04 -8.95
C GLU A 209 15.67 -29.51 -8.91
N PHE A 210 14.73 -28.98 -9.70
CA PHE A 210 14.41 -27.55 -9.68
C PHE A 210 13.64 -27.15 -8.41
N LEU A 211 12.68 -27.97 -7.97
CA LEU A 211 11.94 -27.72 -6.73
C LEU A 211 12.83 -27.83 -5.48
N ASP A 212 13.83 -28.72 -5.49
CA ASP A 212 14.77 -28.89 -4.37
C ASP A 212 15.81 -27.74 -4.27
N ARG A 213 16.09 -27.04 -5.38
CA ARG A 213 16.92 -25.82 -5.40
C ARG A 213 16.17 -24.58 -4.88
N VAL A 214 14.86 -24.50 -5.12
CA VAL A 214 14.03 -23.35 -4.69
C VAL A 214 13.73 -23.41 -3.19
N THR A 215 13.64 -24.60 -2.61
CA THR A 215 13.41 -24.79 -1.16
C THR A 215 14.67 -24.68 -0.30
N LYS A 216 15.87 -24.92 -0.87
CA LYS A 216 17.16 -24.76 -0.17
C LYS A 216 17.68 -23.32 -0.09
N SER A 217 17.15 -22.38 -0.88
CA SER A 217 17.60 -20.97 -0.86
C SER A 217 16.96 -20.10 0.23
N SER A 218 16.07 -20.65 1.07
CA SER A 218 15.38 -19.94 2.16
C SER A 218 15.82 -20.40 3.57
N GLY A 219 17.10 -20.68 3.75
CA GLY A 219 17.70 -21.09 5.05
C GLY A 219 18.46 -19.97 5.76
N PHE A 220 17.77 -19.32 6.69
CA PHE A 220 18.23 -18.74 7.98
C PHE A 220 19.75 -18.76 8.27
N CYS A 221 20.37 -17.59 8.46
CA CYS A 221 21.70 -17.45 9.06
C CYS A 221 21.59 -17.38 10.59
N ASN A 222 22.10 -18.39 11.29
CA ASN A 222 22.41 -18.34 12.72
C ASN A 222 23.85 -18.81 12.96
N GLY A 223 24.60 -18.02 13.74
CA GLY A 223 25.62 -18.48 14.70
C GLY A 223 27.08 -18.61 14.25
N GLU A 224 27.94 -17.75 14.86
CA GLU A 224 29.18 -18.09 15.62
C GLU A 224 30.25 -19.04 15.02
N GLU A 225 31.58 -18.90 15.18
CA GLU A 225 32.51 -17.88 15.70
C GLU A 225 33.95 -18.32 15.27
N LYS A 226 34.85 -17.34 14.98
CA LYS A 226 36.31 -17.30 15.31
C LYS A 226 37.37 -18.27 14.68
N PRO A 227 38.71 -18.00 14.83
CA PRO A 227 39.57 -16.96 14.22
C PRO A 227 40.74 -17.54 13.38
N LYS A 228 41.38 -16.72 12.51
CA LYS A 228 42.86 -16.72 12.39
C LYS A 228 43.47 -15.53 11.66
N ALA A 229 44.43 -14.93 12.37
CA ALA A 229 45.69 -14.30 11.95
C ALA A 229 45.72 -13.08 11.00
N ALA A 230 46.37 -12.04 11.53
CA ALA A 230 46.90 -10.85 10.87
C ALA A 230 47.97 -11.18 9.81
N PRO A 231 48.36 -10.18 9.00
CA PRO A 231 49.61 -9.51 9.35
C PRO A 231 49.54 -7.98 9.36
N GLN A 232 50.55 -7.43 10.03
CA GLN A 232 50.87 -6.04 10.28
C GLN A 232 51.21 -5.27 9.00
N GLY A 233 50.93 -3.97 9.01
CA GLY A 233 51.37 -3.02 7.99
C GLY A 233 51.10 -1.58 8.41
N THR A 234 52.09 -1.01 9.10
CA THR A 234 52.19 0.36 9.63
C THR A 234 52.05 1.47 8.59
N GLY A 235 51.48 2.61 8.97
CA GLY A 235 51.59 3.85 8.21
C GLY A 235 50.75 5.00 8.77
N ALA A 236 51.25 5.67 9.82
CA ALA A 236 50.74 6.96 10.28
C ALA A 236 51.12 8.07 9.29
N THR A 237 50.27 9.10 9.10
CA THR A 237 50.61 10.52 9.36
C THR A 237 49.51 11.51 8.93
N SER A 238 49.13 12.36 9.90
CA SER A 238 48.97 13.83 9.79
C SER A 238 47.84 14.47 8.96
N ALA A 239 46.94 15.15 9.67
CA ALA A 239 46.46 16.50 9.33
C ALA A 239 47.55 17.54 9.70
N PRO A 240 47.56 18.77 9.15
CA PRO A 240 46.79 19.86 9.78
C PRO A 240 46.33 21.04 8.87
N GLY A 241 45.38 21.84 9.39
CA GLY A 241 45.21 23.31 9.22
C GLY A 241 44.81 23.84 7.83
N SER A 242 44.14 24.99 7.66
CA SER A 242 43.58 25.99 8.57
C SER A 242 42.71 26.99 7.76
N GLU A 243 41.88 27.76 8.47
CA GLU A 243 41.49 29.18 8.20
C GLU A 243 40.56 29.51 7.00
N GLN A 244 39.34 30.02 7.23
CA GLN A 244 38.86 31.37 7.67
C GLN A 244 38.51 32.34 6.52
N SER A 245 37.25 32.80 6.52
CA SER A 245 36.71 34.14 6.14
C SER A 245 35.34 33.99 5.47
N ALA A 246 34.23 34.31 6.14
CA ALA A 246 33.61 35.64 6.27
C ALA A 246 33.10 36.21 4.92
N THR A 247 31.79 36.49 4.81
CA THR A 247 31.18 37.84 4.86
C THR A 247 29.82 37.88 4.13
N ALA A 248 28.88 38.63 4.73
CA ALA A 248 27.77 39.39 4.13
C ALA A 248 26.49 38.68 3.61
N ALA A 249 25.43 38.84 4.40
CA ALA A 249 24.10 39.15 3.91
C ALA A 249 24.06 40.56 3.27
N PRO A 250 22.99 40.86 2.53
CA PRO A 250 22.19 42.03 2.92
C PRO A 250 20.69 41.71 3.06
N GLN A 251 20.10 42.41 4.02
CA GLN A 251 18.66 42.58 4.22
C GLN A 251 18.10 43.72 3.35
N ALA A 252 16.77 43.89 3.47
CA ALA A 252 15.93 45.04 3.12
C ALA A 252 15.49 45.06 1.64
N THR A 253 14.25 45.30 1.26
CA THR A 253 13.02 45.93 1.83
C THR A 253 11.95 45.68 0.72
N GLY A 254 10.64 45.56 0.91
CA GLY A 254 9.72 46.10 1.88
C GLY A 254 8.37 46.33 1.15
N ALA A 255 7.26 46.16 1.88
CA ALA A 255 5.94 46.80 1.69
C ALA A 255 5.16 46.45 0.38
N THR A 256 3.84 46.32 0.31
CA THR A 256 2.74 46.68 1.22
C THR A 256 1.46 45.96 0.74
N SER A 257 0.65 45.57 1.71
CA SER A 257 -0.81 45.34 1.76
C SER A 257 -1.72 45.90 0.63
N LEU A 258 -2.87 45.26 0.39
CA LEU A 258 -4.22 45.75 0.77
C LEU A 258 -5.37 45.05 -0.01
N TRP A 259 -6.28 44.40 0.75
CA TRP A 259 -7.75 44.20 0.55
C TRP A 259 -8.17 43.14 -0.50
N GLY A 260 -9.17 42.29 -0.29
CA GLY A 260 -10.14 42.10 0.80
C GLY A 260 -11.21 41.10 0.35
N SER A 261 -11.94 40.53 1.34
CA SER A 261 -13.35 40.06 1.29
C SER A 261 -13.69 38.94 0.26
N GLU A 262 -14.45 37.85 0.48
CA GLU A 262 -15.50 37.36 1.39
C GLU A 262 -15.45 35.82 1.23
N GLY A 263 -15.75 34.93 2.17
CA GLY A 263 -16.65 35.06 3.31
C GLY A 263 -17.97 34.31 3.14
N GLU A 264 -18.05 33.14 2.48
CA GLU A 264 -19.27 32.30 2.59
C GLU A 264 -18.99 30.79 2.38
N THR A 265 -18.88 30.05 3.48
CA THR A 265 -18.97 28.59 3.50
C THR A 265 -20.34 28.18 4.00
N ALA A 266 -21.20 27.73 3.09
CA ALA A 266 -22.47 27.10 3.43
C ALA A 266 -22.22 25.67 3.96
N PHE A 267 -22.70 25.41 5.16
CA PHE A 267 -22.81 24.06 5.72
C PHE A 267 -24.10 23.42 5.19
N ILE A 268 -24.00 22.28 4.52
CA ILE A 268 -25.16 21.42 4.27
C ILE A 268 -25.29 20.45 5.43
N ILE A 269 -26.38 20.61 6.18
CA ILE A 269 -26.92 19.63 7.12
C ILE A 269 -27.77 18.66 6.29
N ILE A 270 -27.51 17.36 6.39
CA ILE A 270 -28.37 16.32 5.83
C ILE A 270 -29.11 15.66 7.01
N ASP A 271 -30.43 15.72 6.92
CA ASP A 271 -31.45 15.06 7.75
C ASP A 271 -31.51 13.55 7.46
#